data_AF-A0A418RM18-F1
#
_entry.id   AF-A0A418RM18-F1
#
_cell.length_a   1.000
_cell.length_b   1.000
_cell.length_c   1.000
_cell.angle_alpha   90.00
_cell.angle_beta   90.00
_cell.angle_gamma   90.00
#
_symmetry.space_group_name_H-M   'P 1'
#
loop_
_entity.id
_entity.type
_entity.pdbx_description
1 polymer ?
#
loop_
_entity_poly.entity_id
_entity_poly.type
_entity_poly.pdbx_seq_one_letter_code
_entity_poly.pdbx_strand_id
1 'polypeptide(L)' 'MALVSEVANANPASPPVQPLVKINSCPSGYYGSGSYCVPGNNAKFAIVRNGTCPSGYHGSGNYCVSNK' A
#
# COMPACT_ATOMS: atom_id res chain seq x y z
N MET A 1 24.42 9.35 17.37
CA MET A 1 23.51 10.17 16.54
C MET A 1 23.36 9.48 15.20
N ALA A 2 22.17 8.95 14.90
CA ALA A 2 21.58 8.70 13.57
C ALA A 2 20.52 7.59 13.71
N LEU A 3 19.36 7.96 14.26
CA LEU A 3 18.14 7.16 14.13
C LEU A 3 17.61 7.42 12.72
N VAL A 4 18.05 6.63 11.74
CA VAL A 4 17.43 6.67 10.41
C VAL A 4 16.13 5.90 10.50
N SER A 5 15.08 6.59 10.91
CA SER A 5 13.71 6.18 10.66
C SER A 5 13.57 6.00 9.16
N GLU A 6 13.48 4.75 8.70
CA GLU A 6 13.13 4.36 7.34
C GLU A 6 11.68 4.76 7.05
N VAL A 7 11.42 6.06 6.99
CA VAL A 7 10.22 6.57 6.37
C VAL A 7 10.36 6.24 4.90
N ALA A 8 9.48 5.37 4.43
CA ALA A 8 9.33 5.03 3.03
C ALA A 8 9.34 6.31 2.20
N ASN A 9 10.44 6.51 1.47
CA ASN A 9 10.66 7.69 0.64
C ASN A 9 9.63 7.67 -0.51
N ALA A 10 8.47 8.27 -0.26
CA ALA A 10 7.48 8.54 -1.29
C ALA A 10 8.02 9.68 -2.17
N ASN A 11 8.44 9.33 -3.38
CA ASN A 11 8.89 10.30 -4.39
C ASN A 11 7.72 11.27 -4.70
N PRO A 12 7.88 12.60 -4.58
CA PRO A 12 6.78 13.57 -4.60
C PRO A 12 6.11 13.81 -5.96
N ALA A 13 6.44 13.01 -6.98
CA ALA A 13 5.95 13.19 -8.36
C ALA A 13 4.65 12.40 -8.66
N SER A 14 4.04 11.74 -7.68
CA SER A 14 2.80 10.98 -7.85
C SER A 14 1.92 11.13 -6.61
N PRO A 15 0.58 11.16 -6.73
CA PRO A 15 -0.30 11.24 -5.55
C PRO A 15 0.11 10.13 -4.57
N PRO A 16 0.43 10.46 -3.31
CA PRO A 16 1.15 9.54 -2.44
C PRO A 16 0.25 8.37 -2.06
N VAL A 17 0.55 7.21 -2.63
CA VAL A 17 0.10 5.92 -2.12
C VAL A 17 0.60 5.78 -0.68
N GLN A 18 -0.29 5.39 0.23
CA GLN A 18 0.03 5.33 1.66
C GLN A 18 0.40 3.91 2.11
N PRO A 19 1.21 3.78 3.18
CA PRO A 19 1.45 2.49 3.79
C PRO A 19 0.15 1.87 4.30
N LEU A 20 -0.08 0.59 4.03
CA LEU A 20 -1.23 -0.15 4.53
C LEU A 20 -0.84 -1.05 5.67
N VAL A 21 -1.78 -1.38 6.55
CA VAL A 21 -1.56 -2.45 7.53
C VAL A 21 -1.42 -3.78 6.79
N LYS A 22 -0.46 -4.64 7.16
CA LYS A 22 -0.27 -5.96 6.55
C LYS A 22 -1.26 -6.98 7.13
N ILE A 23 -2.19 -7.46 6.31
CA ILE A 23 -3.19 -8.47 6.66
C ILE A 23 -2.82 -9.73 5.86
N ASN A 24 -1.97 -10.56 6.49
CA ASN A 24 -1.25 -11.69 5.91
C ASN A 24 -0.17 -11.28 4.90
N SER A 25 -0.55 -10.77 3.73
CA SER A 25 0.34 -10.53 2.59
C SER A 25 0.13 -9.16 1.98
N CYS A 26 1.16 -8.57 1.37
CA CYS A 26 1.04 -7.27 0.71
C CYS A 26 0.51 -7.39 -0.72
N PRO A 27 -0.29 -6.41 -1.19
CA PRO A 27 -0.79 -6.39 -2.56
C PRO A 27 0.34 -6.12 -3.57
N SER A 28 0.08 -6.42 -4.85
CA SER A 28 1.07 -6.24 -5.92
C SER A 28 1.58 -4.79 -6.00
N GLY A 29 2.91 -4.64 -6.05
CA GLY A 29 3.58 -3.34 -6.03
C GLY A 29 3.89 -2.81 -4.63
N TYR A 30 3.44 -3.49 -3.57
CA TYR A 30 3.80 -3.19 -2.18
C TYR A 30 4.80 -4.21 -1.65
N TYR A 31 5.67 -3.76 -0.75
CA TYR A 31 6.62 -4.60 -0.05
C TYR A 31 6.31 -4.63 1.45
N GLY A 32 6.48 -5.78 2.08
CA GLY A 32 6.26 -5.93 3.51
C GLY A 32 7.43 -5.34 4.31
N SER A 33 7.16 -4.31 5.10
CA SER A 33 8.08 -3.81 6.13
C SER A 33 7.43 -3.98 7.50
N GLY A 34 7.84 -5.02 8.23
CA GLY A 34 7.25 -5.41 9.52
C GLY A 34 5.75 -5.71 9.42
N SER A 35 4.95 -4.91 10.12
CA SER A 35 3.49 -5.00 10.20
C SER A 35 2.75 -4.18 9.15
N TYR A 36 3.47 -3.51 8.24
CA TYR A 36 2.91 -2.65 7.22
C TYR A 36 3.38 -3.06 5.82
N CYS A 37 2.56 -2.74 4.84
CA CYS A 37 2.84 -2.85 3.42
C CYS A 37 3.16 -1.46 2.90
N VAL A 38 4.39 -1.29 2.47
CA VAL A 38 4.91 -0.03 2.00
C VAL A 38 4.81 0.02 0.48
N PRO A 39 4.34 1.11 -0.11
CA PRO A 39 4.24 1.24 -1.55
C PRO A 39 5.62 1.35 -2.21
N GLY A 40 5.86 0.53 -3.23
CA GLY A 40 7.02 0.65 -4.13
C GLY A 40 6.72 1.50 -5.36
N ASN A 41 7.67 1.51 -6.31
CA ASN A 41 7.60 2.33 -7.53
C ASN A 41 6.43 1.97 -8.47
N ASN A 42 5.84 0.78 -8.31
CA ASN A 42 4.69 0.30 -9.08
C ASN A 42 3.45 0.06 -8.20
N ALA A 43 3.45 0.59 -6.97
CA ALA A 43 2.31 0.47 -6.07
C ALA A 43 1.11 1.25 -6.62
N LYS A 44 -0.02 0.56 -6.76
CA LYS A 44 -1.30 1.19 -7.07
C LYS A 44 -1.99 1.63 -5.79
N PHE A 45 -2.92 2.57 -5.89
CA PHE A 45 -3.72 2.96 -4.73
C PHE A 45 -4.47 1.75 -4.19
N ALA A 46 -4.20 1.39 -2.95
CA ALA A 46 -4.83 0.27 -2.29
C ALA A 46 -5.41 0.74 -0.96
N ILE A 47 -6.49 0.10 -0.52
CA ILE A 47 -7.08 0.31 0.80
C ILE A 47 -7.37 -1.03 1.45
N VAL A 48 -7.37 -1.08 2.78
CA VAL A 48 -7.79 -2.27 3.52
C VAL A 48 -9.26 -2.55 3.19
N ARG A 49 -9.55 -3.80 2.82
CA ARG A 49 -10.91 -4.22 2.50
C ARG A 49 -11.74 -4.31 3.78
N ASN A 50 -12.59 -3.32 4.00
CA ASN A 50 -13.57 -3.32 5.09
C ASN A 50 -14.95 -3.78 4.59
N GLY A 51 -15.05 -5.04 4.14
CA GLY A 51 -16.26 -5.62 3.56
C GLY A 51 -16.22 -5.69 2.03
N THR A 52 -16.86 -4.74 1.35
CA THR A 52 -16.95 -4.70 -0.13
C THR A 52 -16.04 -3.61 -0.69
N CYS A 53 -15.34 -3.90 -1.77
CA CYS A 53 -14.51 -2.90 -2.44
C CYS A 53 -15.39 -1.85 -3.14
N PRO A 54 -15.06 -0.56 -3.02
CA PRO A 54 -15.83 0.50 -3.67
C PRO A 54 -15.69 0.44 -5.20
N SER A 55 -16.63 1.08 -5.90
CA SER A 55 -16.63 1.15 -7.36
C SER A 55 -15.32 1.72 -7.89
N GLY A 56 -14.68 1.00 -8.84
CA GLY A 56 -13.36 1.36 -9.38
C GLY A 56 -12.19 0.63 -8.71
N TYR A 57 -12.44 -0.11 -7.65
CA TYR A 57 -11.45 -0.97 -7.00
C TYR A 57 -11.78 -2.45 -7.24
N HIS A 58 -10.75 -3.29 -7.33
CA HIS A 58 -10.91 -4.74 -7.34
C HIS A 58 -10.36 -5.36 -6.07
N GLY A 59 -10.96 -6.45 -5.61
CA GLY A 59 -10.48 -7.19 -4.45
C GLY A 59 -9.19 -7.95 -4.79
N SER A 60 -8.09 -7.59 -4.14
CA SER A 60 -6.82 -8.31 -4.16
C SER A 60 -6.54 -8.83 -2.75
N GLY A 61 -7.05 -10.03 -2.45
CA GLY A 61 -6.99 -10.61 -1.10
C GLY A 61 -7.76 -9.78 -0.07
N ASN A 62 -7.04 -9.28 0.94
CA ASN A 62 -7.58 -8.43 2.03
C ASN A 62 -7.55 -6.93 1.71
N TYR A 63 -7.22 -6.56 0.47
CA TYR A 63 -7.12 -5.19 0.03
C TYR A 63 -7.99 -4.93 -1.19
N CYS A 64 -8.42 -3.70 -1.34
CA CYS A 64 -9.05 -3.20 -2.54
C CYS A 64 -8.04 -2.37 -3.28
N VAL A 65 -7.67 -2.79 -4.49
CA VAL A 65 -6.67 -2.14 -5.33
C VAL A 65 -7.39 -1.36 -6.44
N SER A 66 -6.98 -0.12 -6.66
CA SER A 66 -7.51 0.72 -7.73
C SER A 66 -7.21 0.10 -9.10
N ASN A 67 -8.22 0.06 -9.97
CA ASN A 67 -8.02 -0.35 -11.36
C ASN A 67 -7.33 0.71 -12.23
N LYS A 68 -7.22 1.94 -11.73
CA LYS A 68 -6.45 3.02 -12.35
C LYS A 68 -5.12 3.16 -11.62
#